data_AF-A0A7J2K9H2-F1
#
_entry.id   AF-A0A7J2K9H2-F1
#
_cell.length_a   1.000
_cell.length_b   1.000
_cell.length_c   1.000
_cell.angle_alpha   90.00
_cell.angle_beta   90.00
_cell.angle_gamma   90.00
#
_symmetry.space_group_name_H-M   'P 1'
#
loop_
_entity.id
_entity.type
_entity.pdbx_description
1 polymer ?
#
loop_
_entity_poly.entity_id
_entity_poly.type
_entity_poly.pdbx_seq_one_letter_code
_entity_poly.pdbx_strand_id
1 'polypeptide(L)'
;MTLLEANSHPRSIPKSPPIYPRAYLRRIKNVKRGVSTRSKIIDALKQRPLTINELAELIELSPSTIRRHLRNMSREGIVSKFKSEGKRLWRLTGIGQTALEEVMV
;
A
#
# COMPACT_ATOMS: atom_id res chain seq x y z
N MET A 1 -8.66 12.93 -39.09
CA MET A 1 -7.30 12.39 -38.92
C MET A 1 -7.25 11.69 -37.58
N THR A 2 -7.43 10.37 -37.66
CA THR A 2 -7.51 9.36 -36.62
C THR A 2 -6.17 9.19 -35.89
N LEU A 3 -6.23 8.87 -34.58
CA LEU A 3 -5.62 7.70 -33.91
C LEU A 3 -5.79 7.93 -32.39
N LEU A 4 -6.73 7.29 -31.70
CA LEU A 4 -6.88 5.88 -31.33
C LEU A 4 -6.69 5.77 -29.81
N GLU A 5 -7.81 5.49 -29.16
CA GLU A 5 -8.00 4.67 -27.96
C GLU A 5 -6.76 4.04 -27.29
N ALA A 6 -6.70 4.18 -25.97
CA ALA A 6 -6.61 3.08 -24.99
C ALA A 6 -5.78 3.51 -23.77
N ASN A 7 -6.45 4.00 -22.71
CA ASN A 7 -6.16 3.51 -21.35
C ASN A 7 -7.21 3.96 -20.34
N SER A 8 -8.42 3.44 -20.53
CA SER A 8 -9.43 3.30 -19.49
C SER A 8 -9.01 2.19 -18.52
N HIS A 9 -7.91 2.38 -17.76
CA HIS A 9 -7.54 1.50 -16.65
C HIS A 9 -7.97 2.17 -15.35
N PRO A 10 -8.97 1.63 -14.61
CA PRO A 10 -9.28 2.19 -13.31
C PRO A 10 -8.10 1.89 -12.37
N ARG A 11 -7.57 2.91 -11.67
CA ARG A 11 -6.71 2.76 -10.48
C ARG A 11 -5.25 2.33 -10.69
N SER A 12 -4.46 3.06 -11.47
CA SER A 12 -2.99 2.93 -11.39
C SER A 12 -2.45 3.66 -10.14
N ILE A 13 -1.71 2.95 -9.27
CA ILE A 13 -0.93 3.61 -8.21
C ILE A 13 0.17 4.39 -8.91
N PRO A 14 0.40 5.68 -8.59
CA PRO A 14 1.49 6.42 -9.20
C PRO A 14 2.81 5.64 -9.06
N LYS A 15 3.59 5.55 -10.14
CA LYS A 15 4.86 4.80 -10.16
C LYS A 15 5.79 5.21 -9.01
N SER A 16 5.66 6.44 -8.53
CA SER A 16 6.32 7.02 -7.37
C SER A 16 5.31 7.75 -6.48
N PRO A 17 4.65 7.08 -5.52
CA PRO A 17 3.79 7.77 -4.57
C PRO A 17 4.62 8.64 -3.60
N PRO A 18 4.00 9.62 -2.93
CA PRO A 18 4.66 10.34 -1.85
C PRO A 18 5.15 9.36 -0.78
N ILE A 19 6.29 9.67 -0.17
CA ILE A 19 6.80 8.85 0.92
C ILE A 19 5.99 9.14 2.18
N TYR A 20 5.24 8.14 2.63
CA TYR A 20 4.43 8.27 3.83
C TYR A 20 5.27 8.10 5.10
N PRO A 21 5.08 8.92 6.15
CA PRO A 21 5.74 8.72 7.44
C PRO A 21 5.51 7.32 8.02
N ARG A 22 4.29 6.78 7.87
CA ARG A 22 3.94 5.41 8.29
C ARG A 22 4.60 4.30 7.44
N ALA A 23 5.35 4.64 6.40
CA ALA A 23 6.21 3.69 5.68
C ALA A 23 7.56 3.48 6.37
N TYR A 24 7.93 4.28 7.37
CA TYR A 24 9.10 4.03 8.21
C TYR A 24 8.72 3.11 9.36
N LEU A 25 9.44 2.01 9.53
CA LEU A 25 9.18 1.01 10.56
C LEU A 25 10.28 1.07 11.61
N ARG A 26 9.93 0.95 12.89
CA ARG A 26 10.87 1.07 14.02
C ARG A 26 11.75 -0.18 14.15
N ARG A 27 11.21 -1.35 13.82
CA ARG A 27 11.86 -2.65 14.06
C ARG A 27 12.80 -3.12 12.94
N ILE A 28 12.92 -2.40 11.83
CA ILE A 28 13.77 -2.80 10.69
C ILE A 28 14.51 -1.60 10.07
N LYS A 29 15.61 -1.88 9.36
CA LYS A 29 16.31 -0.85 8.58
C LYS A 29 15.42 -0.24 7.51
N ASN A 30 15.32 1.10 7.49
CA ASN A 30 14.50 1.87 6.56
C ASN A 30 15.24 2.25 5.28
N VAL A 31 15.65 1.24 4.49
CA VAL A 31 16.28 1.49 3.17
C VAL A 31 15.29 2.10 2.18
N LYS A 32 15.76 3.00 1.30
CA LYS A 32 14.96 3.77 0.32
C LYS A 32 13.94 2.90 -0.45
N ARG A 33 14.40 1.78 -1.02
CA ARG A 33 13.53 0.83 -1.74
C ARG A 33 12.41 0.28 -0.86
N GLY A 34 12.73 -0.10 0.37
CA GLY A 34 11.76 -0.65 1.31
C GLY A 34 10.71 0.36 1.75
N VAL A 35 11.11 1.61 1.98
CA VAL A 35 10.20 2.72 2.32
C VAL A 35 9.29 3.04 1.14
N SER A 36 9.84 3.10 -0.08
CA SER A 36 9.05 3.31 -1.30
C SER A 36 8.01 2.21 -1.52
N THR A 37 8.39 0.93 -1.41
CA THR A 37 7.44 -0.19 -1.55
C THR A 37 6.32 -0.12 -0.52
N ARG A 38 6.61 0.21 0.74
CA ARG A 38 5.57 0.34 1.78
C ARG A 38 4.66 1.54 1.53
N SER A 39 5.19 2.63 0.97
CA SER A 39 4.37 3.78 0.55
C SER A 39 3.38 3.40 -0.55
N LYS A 40 3.82 2.61 -1.54
CA LYS A 40 2.91 2.03 -2.57
C LYS A 40 1.83 1.14 -1.97
N ILE A 41 2.17 0.30 -0.99
CA ILE A 41 1.20 -0.54 -0.28
C ILE A 41 0.17 0.32 0.46
N ILE A 42 0.61 1.40 1.11
CA ILE A 42 -0.30 2.32 1.81
C ILE A 42 -1.29 2.94 0.84
N ASP A 43 -0.82 3.46 -0.30
CA ASP A 43 -1.71 4.04 -1.32
C ASP A 43 -2.71 3.04 -1.88
N ALA A 44 -2.26 1.82 -2.18
CA ALA A 44 -3.14 0.75 -2.64
C ALA A 44 -4.28 0.50 -1.64
N LEU A 45 -3.92 0.41 -0.36
CA LEU A 45 -4.84 0.08 0.73
C LEU A 45 -5.70 1.25 1.20
N LYS A 46 -5.40 2.50 0.82
CA LYS A 46 -6.29 3.65 1.01
C LYS A 46 -7.57 3.51 0.18
N GLN A 47 -7.47 2.93 -1.01
CA GLN A 47 -8.59 2.84 -1.95
C GLN A 47 -9.59 1.75 -1.53
N ARG A 48 -9.08 0.56 -1.17
CA ARG A 48 -9.88 -0.57 -0.72
C ARG A 48 -9.00 -1.64 -0.06
N PRO A 49 -9.58 -2.57 0.70
CA PRO A 49 -8.88 -3.78 1.09
C PRO A 49 -8.44 -4.61 -0.13
N LEU A 50 -7.24 -5.17 -0.08
CA LEU A 50 -6.62 -5.92 -1.17
C LEU A 50 -6.00 -7.22 -0.67
N THR A 51 -5.97 -8.23 -1.54
CA THR A 51 -5.20 -9.46 -1.33
C THR A 51 -3.71 -9.23 -1.62
N ILE A 52 -2.87 -10.19 -1.24
CA ILE A 52 -1.43 -10.17 -1.56
C ILE A 52 -1.22 -10.17 -3.09
N ASN A 53 -2.03 -10.92 -3.83
CA ASN A 53 -1.87 -11.06 -5.28
C ASN A 53 -2.27 -9.77 -6.00
N GLU A 54 -3.40 -9.15 -5.62
CA GLU A 54 -3.79 -7.84 -6.17
C GLU A 54 -2.73 -6.76 -5.86
N LEU A 55 -2.16 -6.75 -4.65
CA LEU A 55 -1.07 -5.83 -4.30
C LEU A 55 0.20 -6.10 -5.11
N ALA A 56 0.52 -7.37 -5.36
CA ALA A 56 1.69 -7.77 -6.14
C ALA A 56 1.58 -7.31 -7.59
N GLU A 57 0.40 -7.48 -8.19
CA GLU A 57 0.07 -7.03 -9.53
C GLU A 57 0.11 -5.50 -9.63
N LEU A 58 -0.61 -4.79 -8.75
CA LEU A 58 -0.68 -3.32 -8.75
C LEU A 58 0.67 -2.63 -8.53
N ILE A 59 1.58 -3.26 -7.77
CA ILE A 59 2.88 -2.68 -7.39
C ILE A 59 4.02 -3.23 -8.25
N GLU A 60 3.74 -4.18 -9.14
CA GLU A 60 4.71 -4.88 -10.00
C GLU A 60 5.85 -5.52 -9.19
N LEU A 61 5.49 -6.23 -8.11
CA LEU A 61 6.44 -6.93 -7.24
C LEU A 61 5.96 -8.35 -6.94
N SER A 62 6.90 -9.24 -6.59
CA SER A 62 6.54 -10.61 -6.26
C SER A 62 5.61 -10.71 -5.03
N PRO A 63 4.67 -11.67 -5.00
CA PRO A 63 3.81 -11.92 -3.83
C PRO A 63 4.60 -12.18 -2.53
N SER A 64 5.79 -12.79 -2.63
CA SER A 64 6.68 -13.01 -1.49
C SER A 64 7.24 -11.70 -0.92
N THR A 65 7.60 -10.75 -1.80
CA THR A 65 8.04 -9.40 -1.41
C THR A 65 6.92 -8.65 -0.71
N ILE A 66 5.72 -8.61 -1.31
CA ILE A 66 4.54 -7.97 -0.71
C ILE A 66 4.21 -8.57 0.65
N ARG A 67 4.15 -9.90 0.76
CA ARG A 67 3.90 -10.61 2.01
C ARG A 67 4.89 -10.20 3.11
N ARG A 68 6.18 -10.10 2.78
CA ARG A 68 7.22 -9.68 3.73
C ARG A 68 6.97 -8.26 4.23
N HIS A 69 6.64 -7.32 3.35
CA HIS A 69 6.31 -5.94 3.73
C HIS A 69 5.07 -5.87 4.62
N LEU A 70 3.98 -6.54 4.24
CA LEU A 70 2.74 -6.57 5.03
C LEU A 70 2.96 -7.17 6.43
N ARG A 71 3.75 -8.24 6.56
CA ARG A 71 4.11 -8.80 7.88
C ARG A 71 4.82 -7.78 8.76
N ASN A 72 5.78 -7.05 8.21
CA ASN A 72 6.52 -6.04 8.96
C ASN A 72 5.64 -4.85 9.33
N MET A 73 4.81 -4.36 8.41
CA MET A 73 3.85 -3.28 8.67
C MET A 73 2.79 -3.69 9.70
N SER A 74 2.37 -4.96 9.70
CA SER A 74 1.39 -5.48 10.66
C SER A 74 1.95 -5.58 12.07
N ARG A 75 3.24 -5.94 12.22
CA ARG A 75 3.95 -5.93 13.51
C ARG A 75 4.09 -4.53 14.12
N GLU A 76 3.99 -3.49 13.30
CA GLU A 76 3.97 -2.09 13.71
C GLU A 76 2.53 -1.56 13.87
N GLY A 77 1.52 -2.40 13.60
CA GLY A 77 0.12 -2.03 13.73
C GLY A 77 -0.36 -1.04 12.67
N ILE A 78 0.27 -0.97 11.48
CA ILE A 78 -0.11 -0.07 10.36
C ILE A 78 -1.12 -0.73 9.41
N VAL A 79 -1.08 -2.06 9.32
CA VAL A 79 -2.00 -2.87 8.51
C VAL A 79 -2.52 -4.05 9.30
N SER A 80 -3.75 -4.45 8.98
CA SER A 80 -4.39 -5.64 9.54
C SER A 80 -4.91 -6.52 8.41
N LYS A 81 -5.06 -7.82 8.69
CA LYS A 81 -5.62 -8.80 7.77
C LYS A 81 -6.95 -9.31 8.31
N PHE A 82 -7.91 -9.56 7.42
CA PHE A 82 -9.20 -10.15 7.75
C PHE A 82 -9.63 -11.12 6.65
N LYS A 83 -10.66 -11.93 6.93
CA LYS A 83 -11.27 -12.82 5.93
C LYS A 83 -12.57 -12.19 5.45
N SER A 84 -12.79 -12.20 4.14
CA SER A 84 -14.07 -11.85 3.50
C SER A 84 -14.24 -12.72 2.26
N GLU A 85 -15.42 -13.30 2.07
CA GLU A 85 -15.73 -14.12 0.88
C GLU A 85 -14.66 -15.20 0.60
N GLY A 86 -14.18 -15.89 1.64
CA GLY A 86 -13.13 -16.91 1.52
C GLY A 86 -11.72 -16.37 1.23
N LYS A 87 -11.56 -15.07 0.95
CA LYS A 87 -10.27 -14.43 0.66
C LYS A 87 -9.67 -13.77 1.90
N ARG A 88 -8.34 -13.78 1.99
CA ARG A 88 -7.58 -13.06 3.03
C ARG A 88 -7.17 -11.70 2.50
N LEU A 89 -7.85 -10.67 2.98
CA LEU A 89 -7.64 -9.26 2.61
C LEU A 89 -6.77 -8.55 3.64
N TRP A 90 -6.08 -7.52 3.19
CA TRP A 90 -5.34 -6.57 4.01
C TRP A 90 -5.99 -5.20 3.92
N ARG A 91 -5.92 -4.43 5.00
CA ARG A 91 -6.38 -3.04 5.09
C ARG A 91 -5.44 -2.22 5.96
N LEU A 92 -5.45 -0.91 5.78
CA LEU A 92 -4.85 0.01 6.74
C LEU A 92 -5.58 -0.11 8.09
N THR A 93 -4.84 0.00 9.18
CA THR A 93 -5.41 0.24 10.50
C THR A 93 -5.72 1.72 10.65
N GLY A 94 -6.78 2.06 11.39
CA GLY A 94 -7.07 3.46 11.77
C GLY A 94 -5.99 4.10 12.66
N ILE A 95 -5.07 3.29 13.21
CA ILE A 95 -3.93 3.75 14.00
C ILE A 95 -3.01 4.60 13.11
N GLY A 96 -2.91 5.89 13.41
CA GLY A 96 -2.12 6.86 12.63
C GLY A 96 -2.79 7.33 11.33
N GLN A 97 -4.11 7.16 11.20
CA GLN A 97 -4.92 7.84 10.17
C GLN A 97 -5.25 9.28 10.49
N THR A 98 -4.91 9.78 11.68
CA THR A 98 -4.69 11.21 11.89
C THR A 98 -3.43 11.57 11.09
N ALA A 99 -3.60 11.73 9.79
CA ALA A 99 -2.73 12.63 9.06
C ALA A 99 -2.76 13.95 9.84
N LEU A 100 -1.61 14.59 9.94
CA LEU A 100 -1.50 16.02 10.22
C LEU A 100 -2.18 16.81 9.06
N GLU A 101 -3.47 16.56 8.87
CA GLU A 101 -4.39 17.31 8.01
C GLU A 101 -5.43 18.05 8.90
N GLU A 102 -5.38 17.89 10.23
CA GLU A 102 -6.09 18.72 11.23
C GLU A 102 -5.15 19.59 12.09
N VAL A 103 -3.97 19.95 11.60
CA VAL A 103 -3.20 21.08 12.14
C VAL A 103 -2.51 21.82 11.00
N MET A 104 -3.30 22.46 10.15
CA MET A 104 -2.94 23.76 9.59
C MET A 104 -4.18 24.64 9.72
N VAL A 105 -3.99 25.66 10.55
CA VAL A 105 -4.79 26.89 10.71
C VAL A 105 -5.40 27.41 9.42
#